data_AF-A0A9P4K804-F1
#
_entry.id   AF-A0A9P4K804-F1
#
_cell.length_a   1.000
_cell.length_b   1.000
_cell.length_c   1.000
_cell.angle_alpha   90.00
_cell.angle_beta   90.00
_cell.angle_gamma   90.00
#
_symmetry.space_group_name_H-M   'P 1'
#
loop_
_entity.id
_entity.type
_entity.pdbx_description
1 polymer ?
#
loop_
_entity_poly.entity_id
_entity_poly.type
_entity_poly.pdbx_seq_one_letter_code
_entity_poly.pdbx_strand_id
1 'polypeptide(L)'
;MTSTILLTFLLIGARIVVCQNATVLSATASTTSSGSTSFVTNIELSVEDLWDLYVGPVSTFSINTTVEPTPIPSSSLVPPPTLYYPPFPTGQQAPFQPKNETWKFPADFWYGVAGAAYQIEGAAKDEGRGPSIWDVLSHRATNYVVTNDTGDVADNNYYQYKEDIARIAALGIKAYSFTISWSRILPFGSGPVNEQALRHYDDLIDTCLEYNVIPQVTLYHWDLPLFLQNSYGGWLSSKIVPDFTEYARIVFTRWASKVHYWFTVNEPIVFCGFYPLPENYFKKVAIPEKQQPYVCGHNVLLSHAAAYHVGKSINRNLSISLKHNGGYKIPLTNSPADAEAVQRAWDFQESWFADPVFINGDYPSRLKSYVSTFLPAFSDEEKARINGTSDIFAHDAYTSDFIMAPDTGIEACTSNASHPLFPQCYNTTKTYANNYWAIGPAGDPGTPWLYKATDWVPAFLHYMQNTWKPRGGIAITEFGFSEPYEGLKTELVAILIDPVRSAYYREYLEAILIAVSQGVKVVGTLAWSIYDNFEWGQGYSVKFGIQVGFLGVLFFIFFLKPFHTPLSMVFADEELVR
;
A
#
# COMPACT_ATOMS: atom_id res chain seq x y z
N MET A 1 -56.92 -11.66 31.81
CA MET A 1 -57.16 -10.92 30.56
C MET A 1 -55.84 -10.22 30.22
N THR A 2 -54.87 -10.90 29.59
CA THR A 2 -54.72 -11.12 28.12
C THR A 2 -54.40 -9.82 27.37
N SER A 3 -53.15 -9.65 26.92
CA SER A 3 -52.83 -9.84 25.51
C SER A 3 -51.32 -9.78 25.24
N THR A 4 -50.90 -10.76 24.45
CA THR A 4 -49.57 -11.07 23.96
C THR A 4 -49.55 -10.80 22.46
N ILE A 5 -48.54 -10.12 21.91
CA ILE A 5 -48.15 -10.13 20.48
C ILE A 5 -46.62 -9.96 20.48
N LEU A 6 -45.80 -11.00 20.38
CA LEU A 6 -45.37 -11.78 19.20
C LEU A 6 -44.56 -10.97 18.17
N LEU A 7 -43.23 -11.13 18.18
CA LEU A 7 -42.37 -10.88 17.02
C LEU A 7 -41.49 -12.13 16.78
N THR A 8 -41.53 -12.58 15.54
CA THR A 8 -41.14 -13.90 15.05
C THR A 8 -39.63 -13.98 14.76
N PHE A 9 -38.94 -14.98 15.29
CA PHE A 9 -37.65 -15.46 14.78
C PHE A 9 -37.91 -16.70 13.91
N LEU A 10 -37.50 -16.66 12.63
CA LEU A 10 -37.45 -17.83 11.77
C LEU A 10 -36.09 -18.52 11.94
N LEU A 11 -36.12 -19.75 12.44
CA LEU A 11 -35.02 -20.71 12.50
C LEU A 11 -35.44 -21.93 11.68
N ILE A 12 -34.73 -22.21 10.59
CA ILE A 12 -34.79 -23.46 9.80
C ILE A 12 -33.35 -23.65 9.31
N GLY A 13 -32.64 -24.77 9.45
CA GLY A 13 -32.92 -26.08 10.01
C GLY A 13 -31.74 -26.98 9.57
N ALA A 14 -30.84 -27.31 10.48
CA ALA A 14 -29.71 -28.21 10.19
C ALA A 14 -30.19 -29.66 10.24
N ARG A 15 -30.00 -30.41 9.15
CA ARG A 15 -30.21 -31.86 9.13
C ARG A 15 -28.95 -32.57 9.61
N ILE A 16 -29.07 -33.19 10.77
CA ILE A 16 -28.13 -34.18 11.31
C ILE A 16 -28.38 -35.50 10.58
N VAL A 17 -27.35 -36.08 9.97
CA VAL A 17 -27.33 -37.48 9.57
C VAL A 17 -26.41 -38.22 10.53
N VAL A 18 -27.02 -39.14 11.29
CA VAL A 18 -26.37 -40.12 12.15
C VAL A 18 -25.89 -41.27 11.28
N CYS A 19 -24.61 -41.65 11.38
CA CYS A 19 -24.17 -43.00 11.04
C CYS A 19 -23.31 -43.58 12.15
N GLN A 20 -23.60 -44.83 12.44
CA GLN A 20 -23.30 -45.58 13.66
C GLN A 20 -21.88 -46.14 13.71
N ASN A 21 -21.46 -46.40 14.95
CA ASN A 21 -20.29 -47.16 15.39
C ASN A 21 -20.02 -48.44 14.59
N ALA A 22 -18.76 -48.65 14.22
CA ALA A 22 -18.19 -49.98 14.01
C ALA A 22 -16.85 -50.08 14.76
N THR A 23 -16.83 -50.98 15.73
CA THR A 23 -15.69 -51.46 16.52
C THR A 23 -14.56 -52.01 15.64
N VAL A 24 -13.32 -51.56 15.89
CA VAL A 24 -12.12 -52.11 15.27
C VAL A 24 -11.72 -53.40 15.97
N LEU A 25 -11.84 -54.52 15.24
CA LEU A 25 -11.25 -55.82 15.60
C LEU A 25 -9.82 -55.88 15.06
N SER A 26 -8.87 -56.15 15.96
CA SER A 26 -7.49 -56.50 15.66
C SER A 26 -7.43 -57.83 14.90
N ALA A 27 -6.91 -57.83 13.67
CA ALA A 27 -6.51 -59.03 12.95
C ALA A 27 -5.12 -58.84 12.34
N THR A 28 -4.16 -59.56 12.89
CA THR A 28 -2.81 -59.78 12.35
C THR A 28 -2.93 -60.65 11.10
N ALA A 29 -2.52 -60.12 9.94
CA ALA A 29 -2.34 -60.90 8.74
C ALA A 29 -0.98 -60.55 8.11
N SER A 30 -0.06 -61.50 8.17
CA SER A 30 1.18 -61.51 7.41
C SER A 30 0.88 -61.93 5.98
N THR A 31 1.07 -61.02 5.03
CA THR A 31 1.17 -61.36 3.60
C THR A 31 2.34 -60.61 2.99
N THR A 32 3.39 -61.37 2.67
CA THR A 32 4.43 -61.00 1.74
C THR A 32 3.82 -60.80 0.35
N SER A 33 3.85 -59.58 -0.18
CA SER A 33 3.64 -59.32 -1.60
C SER A 33 4.77 -58.45 -2.15
N SER A 34 5.39 -59.00 -3.18
CA SER A 34 6.47 -58.48 -4.02
C SER A 34 6.29 -57.04 -4.47
N GLY A 35 7.41 -56.33 -4.48
CA GLY A 35 7.69 -55.01 -5.09
C GLY A 35 6.57 -54.33 -5.86
N SER A 36 5.96 -53.33 -5.24
CA SER A 36 5.37 -52.21 -5.97
C SER A 36 6.49 -51.23 -6.30
N THR A 37 6.94 -51.21 -7.55
CA THR A 37 7.60 -50.02 -8.09
C THR A 37 6.62 -48.87 -7.99
N SER A 38 6.80 -47.99 -7.01
CA SER A 38 6.06 -46.73 -6.93
C SER A 38 6.40 -45.93 -8.19
N PHE A 39 5.46 -45.86 -9.12
CA PHE A 39 5.50 -44.88 -10.19
C PHE A 39 5.37 -43.51 -9.53
N VAL A 40 6.50 -42.86 -9.27
CA VAL A 40 6.52 -41.43 -8.97
C VAL A 40 6.32 -40.74 -10.33
N THR A 41 5.07 -40.52 -10.71
CA THR A 41 4.76 -39.53 -11.73
C THR A 41 5.14 -38.18 -11.13
N ASN A 42 6.24 -37.59 -11.61
CA ASN A 42 6.50 -36.18 -11.39
C ASN A 42 5.37 -35.41 -12.09
N ILE A 43 4.41 -34.90 -11.32
CA ILE A 43 3.41 -33.97 -11.85
C ILE A 43 4.15 -32.64 -12.02
N GLU A 44 4.49 -32.30 -13.26
CA GLU A 44 4.91 -30.94 -13.60
C GLU A 44 3.65 -30.08 -13.65
N LEU A 45 3.53 -29.12 -12.71
CA LEU A 45 2.42 -28.17 -12.70
C LEU A 45 2.69 -27.08 -13.73
N SER A 46 1.76 -26.87 -14.66
CA SER A 46 1.74 -25.70 -15.53
C SER A 46 1.18 -24.46 -14.82
N VAL A 47 1.32 -23.28 -15.42
CA VAL A 47 0.73 -22.04 -14.89
C VAL A 47 -0.80 -22.14 -14.90
N GLU A 48 -1.35 -22.74 -15.95
CA GLU A 48 -2.76 -23.00 -16.14
C GLU A 48 -3.29 -23.94 -15.05
N ASP A 49 -2.55 -24.98 -14.67
CA ASP A 49 -2.91 -25.84 -13.54
C ASP A 49 -2.98 -25.03 -12.24
N LEU A 50 -2.08 -24.06 -12.01
CA LEU A 50 -2.16 -23.20 -10.82
C LEU A 50 -3.44 -22.37 -10.80
N TRP A 51 -3.82 -21.79 -11.93
CA TRP A 51 -5.07 -21.05 -12.06
C TRP A 51 -6.28 -21.95 -11.81
N ASP A 52 -6.34 -23.09 -12.48
CA ASP A 52 -7.53 -23.94 -12.46
C ASP A 52 -7.71 -24.63 -11.08
N LEU A 53 -6.61 -25.04 -10.44
CA LEU A 53 -6.64 -25.69 -9.12
C LEU A 53 -6.97 -24.71 -7.99
N TYR A 54 -6.39 -23.50 -8.01
CA TYR A 54 -6.43 -22.62 -6.84
C TYR A 54 -7.36 -21.41 -7.01
N VAL A 55 -7.57 -20.91 -8.23
CA VAL A 55 -8.32 -19.66 -8.44
C VAL A 55 -9.64 -19.90 -9.17
N GLY A 56 -9.63 -20.57 -10.31
CA GLY A 56 -10.81 -20.82 -11.14
C GLY A 56 -11.01 -19.80 -12.26
N PRO A 57 -12.25 -19.61 -12.74
CA PRO A 57 -12.57 -18.68 -13.82
C PRO A 57 -12.23 -17.23 -13.47
N VAL A 58 -11.66 -16.49 -14.42
CA VAL A 58 -11.25 -15.08 -14.28
C VAL A 58 -12.10 -14.22 -15.20
N SER A 59 -12.57 -13.08 -14.69
CA SER A 59 -13.33 -12.11 -15.47
C SER A 59 -12.45 -11.39 -16.50
N THR A 60 -13.03 -11.00 -17.62
CA THR A 60 -12.33 -10.23 -18.68
C THR A 60 -13.10 -8.97 -19.01
N PHE A 61 -12.40 -7.98 -19.58
CA PHE A 61 -13.00 -6.75 -20.07
C PHE A 61 -12.99 -6.69 -21.59
N SER A 62 -13.88 -5.87 -22.18
CA SER A 62 -14.00 -5.77 -23.64
C SER A 62 -12.76 -5.18 -24.31
N ILE A 63 -11.99 -4.35 -23.58
CA ILE A 63 -10.70 -3.84 -24.03
C ILE A 63 -9.63 -4.79 -23.51
N ASN A 64 -9.14 -5.66 -24.37
CA ASN A 64 -8.13 -6.70 -24.07
C ASN A 64 -6.90 -6.61 -24.99
N THR A 65 -6.65 -5.43 -25.54
CA THR A 65 -5.45 -5.09 -26.30
C THR A 65 -5.00 -3.69 -25.88
N THR A 66 -3.68 -3.45 -25.89
CA THR A 66 -3.12 -2.15 -25.52
C THR A 66 -3.70 -1.05 -26.39
N VAL A 67 -4.27 -0.02 -25.76
CA VAL A 67 -4.83 1.14 -26.45
C VAL A 67 -3.76 2.19 -26.70
N GLU A 68 -3.85 2.84 -27.84
CA GLU A 68 -3.06 4.05 -28.11
C GLU A 68 -3.74 5.26 -27.48
N PRO A 69 -2.97 6.20 -26.91
CA PRO A 69 -3.51 7.34 -26.19
C PRO A 69 -4.27 8.26 -27.15
N THR A 70 -5.42 8.73 -26.70
CA THR A 70 -6.20 9.76 -27.38
C THR A 70 -5.76 11.15 -26.92
N PRO A 71 -5.70 12.16 -27.83
CA PRO A 71 -5.35 13.51 -27.42
C PRO A 71 -6.32 14.05 -26.38
N ILE A 72 -5.80 14.45 -25.22
CA ILE A 72 -6.61 14.98 -24.12
C ILE A 72 -7.00 16.43 -24.42
N PRO A 73 -8.28 16.75 -24.63
CA PRO A 73 -8.71 18.10 -24.94
C PRO A 73 -8.43 19.04 -23.76
N SER A 74 -7.89 20.24 -23.98
CA SER A 74 -7.73 21.20 -22.89
C SER A 74 -9.06 21.58 -22.21
N SER A 75 -10.18 21.40 -22.91
CA SER A 75 -11.53 21.59 -22.38
C SER A 75 -11.97 20.53 -21.36
N SER A 76 -11.30 19.37 -21.27
CA SER A 76 -11.54 18.38 -20.23
C SER A 76 -10.69 18.61 -18.97
N LEU A 77 -9.63 19.42 -19.08
CA LEU A 77 -8.79 19.85 -17.95
C LEU A 77 -9.42 21.04 -17.22
N VAL A 78 -10.64 20.86 -16.69
CA VAL A 78 -11.37 21.90 -15.98
C VAL A 78 -10.92 21.93 -14.52
N PRO A 79 -10.33 23.03 -14.01
CA PRO A 79 -10.02 23.14 -12.59
C PRO A 79 -11.32 23.15 -11.78
N PRO A 80 -11.35 22.55 -10.57
CA PRO A 80 -12.53 22.66 -9.72
C PRO A 80 -12.82 24.14 -9.44
N PRO A 81 -14.10 24.53 -9.29
CA PRO A 81 -14.41 25.87 -8.81
C PRO A 81 -13.68 26.09 -7.49
N THR A 82 -13.24 27.34 -7.23
CA THR A 82 -12.64 27.65 -5.95
C THR A 82 -13.60 27.23 -4.83
N LEU A 83 -13.19 26.28 -3.98
CA LEU A 83 -13.96 25.85 -2.80
C LEU A 83 -14.23 27.00 -1.81
N TYR A 84 -13.60 28.17 -2.05
CA TYR A 84 -13.99 29.43 -1.46
C TYR A 84 -15.35 29.87 -1.98
N TYR A 85 -16.37 29.70 -1.15
CA TYR A 85 -17.52 30.61 -1.20
C TYR A 85 -16.97 32.03 -1.03
N PRO A 86 -17.14 32.93 -2.02
CA PRO A 86 -16.83 34.33 -1.79
C PRO A 86 -17.62 34.77 -0.54
N PRO A 87 -17.04 35.59 0.35
CA PRO A 87 -17.79 36.15 1.46
C PRO A 87 -18.94 36.94 0.85
N PHE A 88 -20.14 36.37 0.88
CA PHE A 88 -21.36 37.05 0.50
C PHE A 88 -22.06 37.41 1.82
N PRO A 89 -22.19 38.70 2.15
CA PRO A 89 -21.84 39.87 1.36
C PRO A 89 -20.34 40.26 1.44
N THR A 90 -19.88 40.93 0.38
CA THR A 90 -18.54 41.49 0.20
C THR A 90 -18.12 42.34 1.40
N GLY A 91 -17.01 41.99 2.04
CA GLY A 91 -16.41 42.80 3.12
C GLY A 91 -16.07 42.06 4.41
N GLN A 92 -16.38 40.77 4.54
CA GLN A 92 -15.87 39.98 5.66
C GLN A 92 -14.43 39.52 5.41
N GLN A 93 -13.52 39.99 6.26
CA GLN A 93 -12.16 39.46 6.37
C GLN A 93 -12.24 38.01 6.84
N ALA A 94 -11.98 37.07 5.94
CA ALA A 94 -11.57 35.73 6.36
C ALA A 94 -10.23 35.88 7.11
N PRO A 95 -10.00 35.14 8.20
CA PRO A 95 -8.69 35.13 8.84
C PRO A 95 -7.66 34.69 7.80
N PHE A 96 -6.76 35.61 7.43
CA PHE A 96 -5.54 35.30 6.69
C PHE A 96 -4.83 34.20 7.46
N GLN A 97 -4.96 32.94 7.02
CA GLN A 97 -3.88 32.00 7.26
C GLN A 97 -2.65 32.64 6.62
N PRO A 98 -1.54 32.85 7.34
CA PRO A 98 -0.35 33.49 6.81
C PRO A 98 0.27 32.59 5.75
N LYS A 99 -0.27 32.65 4.54
CA LYS A 99 0.33 32.02 3.38
C LYS A 99 1.47 32.92 2.95
N ASN A 100 2.69 32.51 3.30
CA ASN A 100 3.85 33.19 2.76
C ASN A 100 3.98 32.80 1.27
N GLU A 101 3.48 33.66 0.38
CA GLU A 101 3.48 33.43 -1.08
C GLU A 101 4.88 33.24 -1.68
N THR A 102 5.94 33.55 -0.91
CA THR A 102 7.33 33.32 -1.29
C THR A 102 7.77 31.86 -1.14
N TRP A 103 7.02 31.02 -0.42
CA TRP A 103 7.40 29.62 -0.24
C TRP A 103 7.23 28.84 -1.53
N LYS A 104 8.27 28.06 -1.87
CA LYS A 104 8.31 27.16 -3.01
C LYS A 104 8.95 25.86 -2.56
N PHE A 105 8.49 24.76 -3.12
CA PHE A 105 9.20 23.50 -3.02
C PHE A 105 10.56 23.60 -3.75
N PRO A 106 11.53 22.75 -3.39
CA PRO A 106 12.80 22.65 -4.11
C PRO A 106 12.59 22.50 -5.63
N ALA A 107 13.50 23.03 -6.44
CA ALA A 107 13.37 23.01 -7.89
C ALA A 107 13.34 21.59 -8.48
N ASP A 108 13.97 20.65 -7.80
CA ASP A 108 14.05 19.22 -8.11
C ASP A 108 12.99 18.37 -7.38
N PHE A 109 12.05 19.01 -6.65
CA PHE A 109 10.96 18.30 -5.99
C PHE A 109 10.03 17.68 -7.03
N TRP A 110 9.83 16.37 -6.95
CA TRP A 110 8.91 15.67 -7.83
C TRP A 110 7.52 15.55 -7.19
N TYR A 111 6.49 15.89 -7.97
CA TYR A 111 5.09 15.59 -7.66
C TYR A 111 4.65 14.43 -8.55
N GLY A 112 4.13 13.39 -7.93
CA GLY A 112 3.70 12.19 -8.61
C GLY A 112 2.37 11.65 -8.13
N VAL A 113 2.00 10.55 -8.77
CA VAL A 113 0.90 9.68 -8.38
C VAL A 113 1.43 8.25 -8.24
N ALA A 114 0.78 7.47 -7.40
CA ALA A 114 1.10 6.07 -7.18
C ALA A 114 -0.05 5.14 -7.58
N GLY A 115 0.32 3.93 -7.98
CA GLY A 115 -0.56 2.78 -8.14
C GLY A 115 0.21 1.48 -7.95
N ALA A 116 -0.51 0.37 -7.80
CA ALA A 116 0.07 -0.95 -7.58
C ALA A 116 -0.52 -1.97 -8.55
N ALA A 117 0.31 -2.87 -9.06
CA ALA A 117 -0.01 -3.81 -10.13
C ALA A 117 -1.33 -4.54 -9.90
N TYR A 118 -1.48 -5.24 -8.76
CA TYR A 118 -2.71 -5.98 -8.48
C TYR A 118 -3.94 -5.06 -8.33
N GLN A 119 -3.75 -3.82 -7.90
CA GLN A 119 -4.83 -2.88 -7.64
C GLN A 119 -5.36 -2.20 -8.91
N ILE A 120 -4.51 -2.01 -9.94
CA ILE A 120 -4.86 -1.23 -11.14
C ILE A 120 -4.78 -2.04 -12.45
N GLU A 121 -3.90 -3.04 -12.57
CA GLU A 121 -3.58 -3.64 -13.89
C GLU A 121 -4.74 -4.44 -14.47
N GLY A 122 -5.33 -5.34 -13.68
CA GLY A 122 -6.24 -6.36 -14.19
C GLY A 122 -5.51 -7.40 -15.03
N ALA A 123 -6.14 -7.86 -16.11
CA ALA A 123 -5.56 -8.84 -17.05
C ALA A 123 -4.93 -10.04 -16.31
N ALA A 124 -5.65 -10.55 -15.31
CA ALA A 124 -5.05 -11.35 -14.24
C ALA A 124 -4.46 -12.69 -14.73
N LYS A 125 -5.03 -13.30 -15.78
CA LYS A 125 -4.55 -14.56 -16.38
C LYS A 125 -3.89 -14.38 -17.75
N ASP A 126 -3.71 -13.13 -18.20
CA ASP A 126 -3.24 -12.87 -19.56
C ASP A 126 -1.71 -12.99 -19.68
N GLU A 127 -1.27 -13.30 -20.90
CA GLU A 127 0.13 -13.36 -21.32
C GLU A 127 1.04 -14.23 -20.42
N GLY A 128 0.50 -15.28 -19.80
CA GLY A 128 1.26 -16.23 -18.99
C GLY A 128 1.55 -15.79 -17.55
N ARG A 129 0.85 -14.76 -17.04
CA ARG A 129 0.90 -14.39 -15.61
C ARG A 129 0.49 -15.59 -14.73
N GLY A 130 1.31 -15.89 -13.71
CA GLY A 130 0.93 -16.82 -12.65
C GLY A 130 0.04 -16.18 -11.59
N PRO A 131 -0.79 -16.95 -10.87
CA PRO A 131 -1.60 -16.40 -9.80
C PRO A 131 -0.73 -15.95 -8.63
N SER A 132 -1.15 -14.87 -7.97
CA SER A 132 -0.64 -14.40 -6.68
C SER A 132 -1.52 -14.89 -5.53
N ILE A 133 -1.10 -14.62 -4.28
CA ILE A 133 -1.94 -14.88 -3.11
C ILE A 133 -3.28 -14.13 -3.15
N TRP A 134 -3.30 -12.92 -3.73
CA TRP A 134 -4.51 -12.11 -3.79
C TRP A 134 -5.54 -12.62 -4.81
N ASP A 135 -5.09 -13.28 -5.88
CA ASP A 135 -5.98 -13.98 -6.81
C ASP A 135 -6.74 -15.11 -6.09
N VAL A 136 -6.10 -15.82 -5.16
CA VAL A 136 -6.80 -16.84 -4.34
C VAL A 136 -7.70 -16.20 -3.30
N LEU A 137 -7.22 -15.16 -2.61
CA LEU A 137 -7.97 -14.51 -1.54
C LEU A 137 -9.28 -13.90 -2.06
N SER A 138 -9.24 -13.17 -3.18
CA SER A 138 -10.44 -12.56 -3.76
C SER A 138 -11.43 -13.56 -4.35
N HIS A 139 -10.96 -14.68 -4.91
CA HIS A 139 -11.83 -15.70 -5.54
C HIS A 139 -12.37 -16.75 -4.57
N ARG A 140 -11.56 -17.15 -3.58
CA ARG A 140 -11.84 -18.36 -2.76
C ARG A 140 -12.08 -18.05 -1.30
N ALA A 141 -11.44 -17.03 -0.74
CA ALA A 141 -11.59 -16.70 0.67
C ALA A 141 -12.90 -15.93 0.88
N THR A 142 -13.92 -16.63 1.38
CA THR A 142 -15.25 -16.06 1.59
C THR A 142 -15.19 -14.84 2.50
N ASN A 143 -15.78 -13.72 2.05
CA ASN A 143 -15.80 -12.44 2.76
C ASN A 143 -14.41 -11.85 3.06
N TYR A 144 -13.35 -12.30 2.36
CA TYR A 144 -12.03 -11.67 2.50
C TYR A 144 -12.01 -10.29 1.83
N VAL A 145 -12.74 -10.15 0.72
CA VAL A 145 -13.13 -8.87 0.12
C VAL A 145 -14.58 -8.59 0.51
N VAL A 146 -14.86 -7.41 1.08
CA VAL A 146 -16.18 -7.03 1.64
C VAL A 146 -17.30 -7.19 0.63
N THR A 147 -17.03 -6.85 -0.63
CA THR A 147 -17.97 -6.89 -1.76
C THR A 147 -17.86 -8.18 -2.59
N ASN A 148 -16.94 -9.09 -2.24
CA ASN A 148 -16.53 -10.24 -3.06
C ASN A 148 -16.08 -9.85 -4.49
N ASP A 149 -15.59 -8.61 -4.66
CA ASP A 149 -14.95 -8.19 -5.89
C ASP A 149 -13.62 -8.92 -6.11
N THR A 150 -13.17 -9.01 -7.36
CA THR A 150 -11.86 -9.56 -7.73
C THR A 150 -10.99 -8.51 -8.42
N GLY A 151 -9.67 -8.69 -8.34
CA GLY A 151 -8.67 -7.92 -9.08
C GLY A 151 -8.51 -8.38 -10.54
N ASP A 152 -9.47 -9.13 -11.09
CA ASP A 152 -9.37 -9.73 -12.42
C ASP A 152 -9.21 -8.68 -13.53
N VAL A 153 -9.98 -7.59 -13.40
CA VAL A 153 -10.04 -6.47 -14.35
C VAL A 153 -9.43 -5.20 -13.75
N ALA A 154 -9.64 -4.91 -12.46
CA ALA A 154 -9.19 -3.67 -11.84
C ALA A 154 -9.60 -2.44 -12.67
N ASP A 155 -8.66 -1.52 -12.92
CA ASP A 155 -8.86 -0.35 -13.77
C ASP A 155 -8.51 -0.65 -15.24
N ASN A 156 -8.19 -1.90 -15.53
CA ASN A 156 -7.71 -2.38 -16.82
C ASN A 156 -6.46 -1.60 -17.31
N ASN A 157 -5.64 -1.11 -16.36
CA ASN A 157 -4.43 -0.34 -16.64
C ASN A 157 -3.44 -1.14 -17.49
N TYR A 158 -3.43 -2.48 -17.41
CA TYR A 158 -2.58 -3.33 -18.24
C TYR A 158 -2.74 -3.06 -19.75
N TYR A 159 -3.96 -2.73 -20.17
CA TYR A 159 -4.26 -2.36 -21.55
C TYR A 159 -4.40 -0.85 -21.77
N GLN A 160 -4.57 -0.06 -20.70
CA GLN A 160 -4.85 1.38 -20.76
C GLN A 160 -3.70 2.28 -20.31
N TYR A 161 -2.56 1.73 -19.89
CA TYR A 161 -1.46 2.49 -19.29
C TYR A 161 -0.96 3.65 -20.17
N LYS A 162 -1.01 3.54 -21.51
CA LYS A 162 -0.59 4.64 -22.39
C LYS A 162 -1.51 5.84 -22.30
N GLU A 163 -2.82 5.61 -22.32
CA GLU A 163 -3.83 6.64 -22.08
C GLU A 163 -3.65 7.21 -20.67
N ASP A 164 -3.45 6.35 -19.67
CA ASP A 164 -3.27 6.79 -18.29
C ASP A 164 -2.03 7.66 -18.10
N ILE A 165 -0.90 7.33 -18.72
CA ILE A 165 0.34 8.12 -18.68
C ILE A 165 0.15 9.46 -19.42
N ALA A 166 -0.55 9.46 -20.56
CA ALA A 166 -0.89 10.70 -21.25
C ALA A 166 -1.72 11.63 -20.35
N ARG A 167 -2.65 11.07 -19.55
CA ARG A 167 -3.43 11.81 -18.55
C ARG A 167 -2.56 12.35 -17.44
N ILE A 168 -1.68 11.53 -16.86
CA ILE A 168 -0.69 11.99 -15.86
C ILE A 168 0.09 13.19 -16.39
N ALA A 169 0.61 13.11 -17.60
CA ALA A 169 1.39 14.18 -18.21
C ALA A 169 0.56 15.45 -18.46
N ALA A 170 -0.69 15.30 -18.92
CA ALA A 170 -1.62 16.41 -19.11
C ALA A 170 -1.97 17.13 -17.80
N LEU A 171 -1.93 16.41 -16.66
CA LEU A 171 -2.06 16.99 -15.32
C LEU A 171 -0.84 17.85 -14.91
N GLY A 172 0.25 17.81 -15.67
CA GLY A 172 1.52 18.42 -15.30
C GLY A 172 2.27 17.67 -14.21
N ILE A 173 1.81 16.46 -13.87
CA ILE A 173 2.44 15.55 -12.91
C ILE A 173 3.75 15.03 -13.51
N LYS A 174 4.78 14.91 -12.68
CA LYS A 174 6.15 14.64 -13.13
C LYS A 174 6.67 13.26 -12.80
N ALA A 175 6.02 12.52 -11.90
CA ALA A 175 6.42 11.17 -11.55
C ALA A 175 5.21 10.23 -11.56
N TYR A 176 5.43 9.00 -12.01
CA TYR A 176 4.48 7.91 -11.90
C TYR A 176 5.16 6.76 -11.18
N SER A 177 4.62 6.43 -10.01
CA SER A 177 5.04 5.26 -9.25
C SER A 177 4.11 4.11 -9.54
N PHE A 178 4.67 3.00 -10.01
CA PHE A 178 3.95 1.76 -10.23
C PHE A 178 4.74 0.59 -9.65
N THR A 179 4.10 -0.58 -9.55
CA THR A 179 4.76 -1.79 -9.09
C THR A 179 4.85 -2.78 -10.23
N ILE A 180 5.86 -3.65 -10.22
CA ILE A 180 5.96 -4.76 -11.16
C ILE A 180 5.34 -5.99 -10.51
N SER A 181 4.42 -6.66 -11.21
CA SER A 181 3.82 -7.88 -10.70
C SER A 181 4.82 -9.04 -10.79
N TRP A 182 5.31 -9.52 -9.65
CA TRP A 182 6.31 -10.59 -9.61
C TRP A 182 5.80 -11.84 -10.33
N SER A 183 4.53 -12.19 -10.16
CA SER A 183 3.94 -13.36 -10.83
C SER A 183 3.71 -13.17 -12.34
N ARG A 184 3.82 -11.95 -12.88
CA ARG A 184 3.94 -11.74 -14.33
C ARG A 184 5.33 -12.11 -14.83
N ILE A 185 6.38 -11.61 -14.17
CA ILE A 185 7.78 -11.81 -14.60
C ILE A 185 8.22 -13.26 -14.39
N LEU A 186 7.90 -13.84 -13.24
CA LEU A 186 8.19 -15.21 -12.85
C LEU A 186 6.88 -15.87 -12.39
N PRO A 187 6.17 -16.61 -13.26
CA PRO A 187 4.85 -17.17 -12.95
C PRO A 187 4.83 -18.13 -11.75
N PHE A 188 5.93 -18.84 -11.50
CA PHE A 188 6.11 -19.69 -10.30
C PHE A 188 6.88 -18.96 -9.18
N GLY A 189 7.13 -17.66 -9.33
CA GLY A 189 7.98 -16.83 -8.47
C GLY A 189 9.49 -17.05 -8.62
N SER A 190 9.89 -18.16 -9.24
CA SER A 190 11.27 -18.49 -9.62
C SER A 190 11.27 -19.26 -10.94
N GLY A 191 12.45 -19.48 -11.53
CA GLY A 191 12.60 -20.29 -12.73
C GLY A 191 12.40 -19.50 -14.04
N PRO A 192 11.65 -20.03 -15.03
CA PRO A 192 11.54 -19.42 -16.35
C PRO A 192 10.92 -18.01 -16.31
N VAL A 193 11.56 -17.09 -17.03
CA VAL A 193 11.10 -15.71 -17.19
C VAL A 193 10.04 -15.62 -18.28
N ASN A 194 8.99 -14.86 -18.02
CA ASN A 194 7.98 -14.52 -19.01
C ASN A 194 8.39 -13.27 -19.80
N GLU A 195 8.88 -13.45 -21.03
CA GLU A 195 9.32 -12.34 -21.88
C GLU A 195 8.16 -11.41 -22.30
N GLN A 196 6.90 -11.89 -22.34
CA GLN A 196 5.75 -11.03 -22.63
C GLN A 196 5.57 -9.97 -21.55
N ALA A 197 5.67 -10.37 -20.28
CA ALA A 197 5.64 -9.44 -19.16
C ALA A 197 6.80 -8.44 -19.20
N LEU A 198 8.02 -8.87 -19.57
CA LEU A 198 9.15 -7.95 -19.75
C LEU A 198 8.85 -6.89 -20.83
N ARG A 199 8.27 -7.29 -21.96
CA ARG A 199 7.89 -6.35 -23.02
C ARG A 199 6.78 -5.38 -22.61
N HIS A 200 5.81 -5.84 -21.82
CA HIS A 200 4.77 -4.96 -21.27
C HIS A 200 5.37 -3.83 -20.44
N TYR A 201 6.24 -4.15 -19.48
CA TYR A 201 6.87 -3.13 -18.64
C TYR A 201 7.93 -2.30 -19.38
N ASP A 202 8.57 -2.84 -20.44
CA ASP A 202 9.39 -2.03 -21.35
C ASP A 202 8.55 -0.90 -21.97
N ASP A 203 7.40 -1.23 -22.57
CA ASP A 203 6.53 -0.27 -23.26
C ASP A 203 5.91 0.74 -22.27
N LEU A 204 5.53 0.29 -21.07
CA LEU A 204 5.06 1.18 -19.98
C LEU A 204 6.13 2.20 -19.56
N ILE A 205 7.36 1.73 -19.31
CA ILE A 205 8.48 2.60 -18.91
C ILE A 205 8.84 3.56 -20.05
N ASP A 206 8.90 3.07 -21.29
CA ASP A 206 9.22 3.90 -22.45
C ASP A 206 8.13 4.95 -22.70
N THR A 207 6.86 4.59 -22.51
CA THR A 207 5.74 5.54 -22.58
C THR A 207 5.86 6.62 -21.49
N CYS A 208 6.24 6.28 -20.25
CA CYS A 208 6.51 7.28 -19.21
C CYS A 208 7.55 8.30 -19.68
N LEU A 209 8.67 7.80 -20.21
CA LEU A 209 9.77 8.64 -20.67
C LEU A 209 9.39 9.52 -21.88
N GLU A 210 8.63 8.98 -22.83
CA GLU A 210 8.11 9.73 -23.98
C GLU A 210 7.27 10.94 -23.54
N TYR A 211 6.43 10.75 -22.51
CA TYR A 211 5.59 11.79 -21.93
C TYR A 211 6.31 12.67 -20.90
N ASN A 212 7.62 12.51 -20.71
CA ASN A 212 8.42 13.22 -19.70
C ASN A 212 7.91 13.03 -18.27
N VAL A 213 7.39 11.84 -17.98
CA VAL A 213 7.00 11.38 -16.64
C VAL A 213 8.12 10.47 -16.12
N ILE A 214 8.64 10.78 -14.93
CA ILE A 214 9.69 10.01 -14.28
C ILE A 214 9.10 8.70 -13.75
N PRO A 215 9.50 7.53 -14.29
CA PRO A 215 9.07 6.26 -13.74
C PRO A 215 9.75 6.01 -12.38
N GLN A 216 8.96 5.64 -11.38
CA GLN A 216 9.43 5.14 -10.09
C GLN A 216 8.86 3.74 -9.90
N VAL A 217 9.71 2.78 -9.55
CA VAL A 217 9.31 1.36 -9.58
C VAL A 217 9.41 0.71 -8.22
N THR A 218 8.33 0.07 -7.80
CA THR A 218 8.32 -0.82 -6.63
C THR A 218 8.40 -2.27 -7.07
N LEU A 219 9.36 -3.05 -6.54
CA LEU A 219 9.56 -4.45 -6.94
C LEU A 219 8.45 -5.37 -6.41
N TYR A 220 7.99 -5.14 -5.18
CA TYR A 220 7.00 -5.99 -4.53
C TYR A 220 5.94 -5.18 -3.78
N HIS A 221 4.68 -5.46 -4.09
CA HIS A 221 3.53 -4.81 -3.48
C HIS A 221 2.44 -5.84 -3.15
N TRP A 222 2.77 -6.71 -2.18
CA TRP A 222 1.86 -7.66 -1.51
C TRP A 222 1.33 -8.81 -2.39
N ASP A 223 1.59 -8.79 -3.69
CA ASP A 223 1.14 -9.76 -4.69
C ASP A 223 2.08 -10.97 -4.83
N LEU A 224 2.37 -11.64 -3.69
CA LEU A 224 3.32 -12.77 -3.66
C LEU A 224 2.89 -13.88 -4.64
N PRO A 225 3.77 -14.40 -5.50
CA PRO A 225 3.46 -15.54 -6.37
C PRO A 225 2.93 -16.73 -5.55
N LEU A 226 1.74 -17.22 -5.92
CA LEU A 226 1.02 -18.25 -5.17
C LEU A 226 1.88 -19.52 -4.98
N PHE A 227 2.65 -19.87 -6.00
CA PHE A 227 3.51 -21.05 -5.96
C PHE A 227 4.54 -21.00 -4.82
N LEU A 228 5.13 -19.83 -4.52
CA LEU A 228 6.09 -19.68 -3.42
C LEU A 228 5.40 -19.81 -2.06
N GLN A 229 4.22 -19.19 -1.93
CA GLN A 229 3.39 -19.32 -0.72
C GLN A 229 3.03 -20.79 -0.44
N ASN A 230 2.65 -21.55 -1.45
CA ASN A 230 2.24 -22.95 -1.29
C ASN A 230 3.41 -23.93 -1.21
N SER A 231 4.56 -23.60 -1.81
CA SER A 231 5.75 -24.44 -1.78
C SER A 231 6.39 -24.46 -0.39
N TYR A 232 6.65 -23.29 0.18
CA TYR A 232 7.43 -23.17 1.42
C TYR A 232 6.89 -22.14 2.43
N GLY A 233 5.74 -21.51 2.17
CA GLY A 233 5.15 -20.53 3.09
C GLY A 233 5.50 -19.07 2.78
N GLY A 234 6.07 -18.79 1.60
CA GLY A 234 6.34 -17.42 1.17
C GLY A 234 7.33 -16.69 2.07
N TRP A 235 6.95 -15.50 2.53
CA TRP A 235 7.77 -14.66 3.42
C TRP A 235 8.09 -15.29 4.77
N LEU A 236 7.44 -16.39 5.14
CA LEU A 236 7.76 -17.13 6.37
C LEU A 236 8.95 -18.10 6.24
N SER A 237 9.60 -18.13 5.07
CA SER A 237 10.78 -18.97 4.82
C SER A 237 11.96 -18.15 4.32
N SER A 238 13.16 -18.43 4.82
CA SER A 238 14.41 -17.82 4.32
C SER A 238 14.70 -18.15 2.85
N LYS A 239 14.03 -19.16 2.28
CA LYS A 239 14.09 -19.47 0.84
C LYS A 239 13.56 -18.33 -0.05
N ILE A 240 12.73 -17.43 0.49
CA ILE A 240 12.24 -16.27 -0.25
C ILE A 240 13.35 -15.29 -0.63
N VAL A 241 14.42 -15.21 0.17
CA VAL A 241 15.52 -14.26 -0.02
C VAL A 241 16.20 -14.47 -1.38
N PRO A 242 16.72 -15.67 -1.73
CA PRO A 242 17.31 -15.89 -3.05
C PRO A 242 16.30 -15.75 -4.19
N ASP A 243 15.04 -16.18 -4.03
CA ASP A 243 14.01 -16.07 -5.08
C ASP A 243 13.71 -14.59 -5.41
N PHE A 244 13.49 -13.77 -4.37
CA PHE A 244 13.29 -12.33 -4.52
C PHE A 244 14.53 -11.64 -5.08
N THR A 245 15.72 -12.09 -4.68
CA THR A 245 16.99 -11.55 -5.20
C THR A 245 17.16 -11.83 -6.70
N GLU A 246 16.77 -13.02 -7.17
CA GLU A 246 16.76 -13.37 -8.61
C GLU A 246 15.76 -12.55 -9.40
N TYR A 247 14.53 -12.46 -8.89
CA TYR A 247 13.53 -11.57 -9.45
C TYR A 247 14.05 -10.12 -9.58
N ALA A 248 14.59 -9.55 -8.49
CA ALA A 248 15.13 -8.20 -8.48
C ALA A 248 16.29 -8.03 -9.48
N ARG A 249 17.18 -9.03 -9.62
CA ARG A 249 18.27 -9.01 -10.60
C ARG A 249 17.76 -8.93 -12.02
N ILE A 250 16.76 -9.73 -12.39
CA ILE A 250 16.16 -9.72 -13.73
C ILE A 250 15.59 -8.32 -14.02
N VAL A 251 14.79 -7.79 -13.07
CA VAL A 251 14.14 -6.48 -13.17
C VAL A 251 15.17 -5.35 -13.29
N PHE A 252 16.16 -5.28 -12.38
CA PHE A 252 17.19 -4.25 -12.44
C PHE A 252 18.03 -4.37 -13.72
N THR A 253 18.39 -5.59 -14.15
CA THR A 253 19.18 -5.78 -15.37
C THR A 253 18.45 -5.23 -16.60
N ARG A 254 17.13 -5.38 -16.65
CA ARG A 254 16.32 -4.88 -17.76
C ARG A 254 16.17 -3.35 -17.75
N TRP A 255 15.95 -2.75 -16.58
CA TRP A 255 15.44 -1.36 -16.50
C TRP A 255 16.29 -0.35 -15.72
N ALA A 256 17.40 -0.74 -15.08
CA ALA A 256 18.26 0.17 -14.29
C ALA A 256 18.91 1.32 -15.10
N SER A 257 18.88 1.25 -16.43
CA SER A 257 19.32 2.34 -17.32
C SER A 257 18.24 3.40 -17.56
N LYS A 258 16.96 3.05 -17.35
CA LYS A 258 15.79 3.90 -17.64
C LYS A 258 15.10 4.41 -16.37
N VAL A 259 15.15 3.64 -15.28
CA VAL A 259 14.51 3.95 -14.00
C VAL A 259 15.57 4.26 -12.96
N HIS A 260 15.44 5.42 -12.30
CA HIS A 260 16.38 5.87 -11.27
C HIS A 260 15.89 5.59 -9.84
N TYR A 261 14.59 5.75 -9.56
CA TYR A 261 14.00 5.57 -8.24
C TYR A 261 13.36 4.19 -8.12
N TRP A 262 13.82 3.44 -7.14
CA TRP A 262 13.40 2.06 -6.88
C TRP A 262 13.02 1.87 -5.43
N PHE A 263 11.92 1.16 -5.22
CA PHE A 263 11.48 0.71 -3.92
C PHE A 263 11.45 -0.82 -3.91
N THR A 264 12.14 -1.48 -2.99
CA THR A 264 12.18 -2.95 -3.00
C THR A 264 10.83 -3.53 -2.58
N VAL A 265 10.25 -2.99 -1.53
CA VAL A 265 9.06 -3.55 -0.87
C VAL A 265 8.18 -2.42 -0.39
N ASN A 266 6.87 -2.55 -0.64
CA ASN A 266 5.85 -1.66 -0.11
C ASN A 266 5.41 -2.07 1.30
N GLU A 267 5.45 -1.14 2.24
CA GLU A 267 4.81 -1.21 3.56
C GLU A 267 4.94 -2.59 4.26
N PRO A 268 6.17 -3.03 4.60
CA PRO A 268 6.41 -4.37 5.09
C PRO A 268 5.69 -4.70 6.40
N ILE A 269 5.48 -3.69 7.25
CA ILE A 269 4.72 -3.85 8.48
C ILE A 269 3.27 -4.29 8.21
N VAL A 270 2.64 -3.78 7.16
CA VAL A 270 1.23 -4.03 6.86
C VAL A 270 1.05 -5.45 6.37
N PHE A 271 1.73 -5.85 5.29
CA PHE A 271 1.53 -7.19 4.75
C PHE A 271 2.11 -8.30 5.64
N CYS A 272 3.18 -8.04 6.40
CA CYS A 272 3.63 -9.00 7.41
C CYS A 272 2.62 -9.16 8.55
N GLY A 273 1.83 -8.11 8.84
CA GLY A 273 0.70 -8.15 9.75
C GLY A 273 -0.48 -8.99 9.27
N PHE A 274 -0.56 -9.32 7.97
CA PHE A 274 -1.57 -10.26 7.44
C PHE A 274 -1.26 -11.72 7.77
N TYR A 275 -0.05 -12.04 8.24
CA TYR A 275 0.25 -13.39 8.71
C TYR A 275 -0.29 -13.61 10.14
N PRO A 276 -0.93 -14.76 10.43
CA PRO A 276 -1.18 -15.87 9.52
C PRO A 276 -2.24 -15.56 8.45
N LEU A 277 -1.95 -15.95 7.20
CA LEU A 277 -2.96 -15.93 6.13
C LEU A 277 -4.11 -16.90 6.46
N PRO A 278 -5.32 -16.68 5.91
CA PRO A 278 -6.49 -17.51 6.18
C PRO A 278 -6.21 -19.01 6.07
N GLU A 279 -6.64 -19.77 7.08
CA GLU A 279 -6.46 -21.22 7.11
C GLU A 279 -7.16 -21.90 5.91
N ASN A 280 -6.62 -23.03 5.47
CA ASN A 280 -7.14 -23.88 4.37
C ASN A 280 -6.97 -23.33 2.95
N TYR A 281 -6.51 -22.09 2.77
CA TYR A 281 -6.22 -21.53 1.43
C TYR A 281 -4.76 -21.66 1.02
N PHE A 282 -3.86 -21.75 2.00
CA PHE A 282 -2.42 -21.78 1.79
C PHE A 282 -1.74 -22.89 2.59
N LYS A 283 -0.48 -23.15 2.26
CA LYS A 283 0.36 -24.09 3.00
C LYS A 283 0.40 -23.74 4.49
N LYS A 284 0.06 -24.73 5.33
CA LYS A 284 0.26 -24.63 6.78
C LYS A 284 1.75 -24.60 7.13
N VAL A 285 2.13 -23.67 7.99
CA VAL A 285 3.49 -23.54 8.52
C VAL A 285 3.53 -23.98 9.99
N ALA A 286 4.72 -24.33 10.48
CA ALA A 286 4.94 -24.71 11.88
C ALA A 286 5.22 -23.52 12.81
N ILE A 287 5.35 -22.31 12.24
CA ILE A 287 5.66 -21.09 13.01
C ILE A 287 4.39 -20.64 13.77
N PRO A 288 4.45 -20.44 15.09
CA PRO A 288 3.32 -19.94 15.86
C PRO A 288 2.81 -18.59 15.35
N GLU A 289 1.49 -18.39 15.32
CA GLU A 289 0.83 -17.24 14.69
C GLU A 289 1.41 -15.89 15.11
N LYS A 290 1.58 -15.65 16.42
CA LYS A 290 2.15 -14.40 16.95
C LYS A 290 3.59 -14.13 16.53
N GLN A 291 4.31 -15.14 16.07
CA GLN A 291 5.71 -15.03 15.62
C GLN A 291 5.81 -14.80 14.11
N GLN A 292 4.77 -15.16 13.33
CA GLN A 292 4.82 -15.10 11.87
C GLN A 292 5.11 -13.70 11.31
N PRO A 293 4.53 -12.60 11.83
CA PRO A 293 4.88 -11.25 11.36
C PRO A 293 6.37 -10.93 11.53
N TYR A 294 7.01 -11.44 12.59
CA TYR A 294 8.43 -11.22 12.87
C TYR A 294 9.35 -12.03 11.97
N VAL A 295 8.97 -13.27 11.64
CA VAL A 295 9.69 -14.08 10.65
C VAL A 295 9.55 -13.46 9.25
N CYS A 296 8.34 -13.00 8.90
CA CYS A 296 8.11 -12.25 7.66
C CYS A 296 9.01 -11.01 7.59
N GLY A 297 8.96 -10.13 8.60
CA GLY A 297 9.75 -8.89 8.62
C GLY A 297 11.26 -9.14 8.55
N HIS A 298 11.75 -10.21 9.22
CA HIS A 298 13.15 -10.61 9.14
C HIS A 298 13.57 -10.99 7.72
N ASN A 299 12.80 -11.87 7.05
CA ASN A 299 13.10 -12.27 5.67
C ASN A 299 12.95 -11.11 4.68
N VAL A 300 12.03 -10.17 4.94
CA VAL A 300 11.86 -8.96 4.12
C VAL A 300 13.08 -8.05 4.21
N LEU A 301 13.62 -7.80 5.41
CA LEU A 301 14.82 -6.98 5.58
C LEU A 301 16.05 -7.60 4.88
N LEU A 302 16.22 -8.92 4.98
CA LEU A 302 17.27 -9.64 4.25
C LEU A 302 17.09 -9.55 2.73
N SER A 303 15.85 -9.72 2.26
CA SER A 303 15.50 -9.63 0.83
C SER A 303 15.70 -8.21 0.28
N HIS A 304 15.30 -7.19 1.03
CA HIS A 304 15.56 -5.78 0.72
C HIS A 304 17.06 -5.51 0.60
N ALA A 305 17.86 -5.91 1.60
CA ALA A 305 19.30 -5.70 1.56
C ALA A 305 19.94 -6.41 0.36
N ALA A 306 19.56 -7.67 0.09
CA ALA A 306 20.06 -8.42 -1.05
C ALA A 306 19.71 -7.74 -2.39
N ALA A 307 18.46 -7.31 -2.57
CA ALA A 307 18.03 -6.57 -3.76
C ALA A 307 18.75 -5.22 -3.91
N TYR A 308 18.92 -4.46 -2.82
CA TYR A 308 19.68 -3.21 -2.82
C TYR A 308 21.10 -3.41 -3.34
N HIS A 309 21.82 -4.41 -2.82
CA HIS A 309 23.19 -4.70 -3.26
C HIS A 309 23.25 -5.16 -4.72
N VAL A 310 22.27 -5.95 -5.19
CA VAL A 310 22.16 -6.32 -6.61
C VAL A 310 21.97 -5.08 -7.48
N GLY A 311 21.00 -4.23 -7.18
CA GLY A 311 20.74 -3.01 -7.95
C GLY A 311 21.95 -2.07 -7.98
N LYS A 312 22.60 -1.83 -6.84
CA LYS A 312 23.84 -1.03 -6.75
C LYS A 312 25.03 -1.66 -7.50
N SER A 313 25.09 -2.98 -7.61
CA SER A 313 26.14 -3.66 -8.39
C SER A 313 25.97 -3.48 -9.90
N ILE A 314 24.72 -3.36 -10.36
CA ILE A 314 24.37 -3.11 -11.77
C ILE A 314 24.57 -1.63 -12.09
N ASN A 315 24.02 -0.75 -11.26
CA ASN A 315 24.16 0.70 -11.41
C ASN A 315 24.23 1.38 -10.03
N ARG A 316 25.41 1.88 -9.67
CA ARG A 316 25.66 2.52 -8.36
C ARG A 316 24.87 3.81 -8.15
N ASN A 317 24.40 4.43 -9.23
CA ASN A 317 23.67 5.70 -9.18
C ASN A 317 22.17 5.53 -8.95
N LEU A 318 21.62 4.32 -8.90
CA LEU A 318 20.20 4.13 -8.58
C LEU A 318 19.90 4.65 -7.16
N SER A 319 18.73 5.23 -6.96
CA SER A 319 18.17 5.47 -5.63
C SER A 319 17.29 4.28 -5.27
N ILE A 320 17.70 3.48 -4.30
CA ILE A 320 17.00 2.26 -3.87
C ILE A 320 16.65 2.38 -2.38
N SER A 321 15.40 2.13 -2.03
CA SER A 321 14.91 2.15 -0.63
C SER A 321 13.77 1.16 -0.46
N LEU A 322 13.16 1.07 0.73
CA LEU A 322 11.87 0.41 0.93
C LEU A 322 10.85 1.45 1.39
N LYS A 323 9.57 1.25 1.12
CA LYS A 323 8.50 2.17 1.55
C LYS A 323 8.01 1.77 2.94
N HIS A 324 8.10 2.68 3.89
CA HIS A 324 7.59 2.51 5.25
C HIS A 324 6.12 2.94 5.32
N ASN A 325 5.34 2.39 6.25
CA ASN A 325 3.98 2.82 6.56
C ASN A 325 3.90 3.34 7.99
N GLY A 326 2.90 4.18 8.25
CA GLY A 326 2.53 4.61 9.59
C GLY A 326 2.16 6.08 9.66
N GLY A 327 2.49 6.71 10.78
CA GLY A 327 2.05 8.07 11.06
C GLY A 327 2.58 8.58 12.40
N TYR A 328 2.45 9.89 12.63
CA TYR A 328 2.95 10.49 13.86
C TYR A 328 2.24 9.90 15.09
N LYS A 329 3.04 9.52 16.09
CA LYS A 329 2.56 8.95 17.36
C LYS A 329 2.37 10.06 18.38
N ILE A 330 1.12 10.42 18.65
CA ILE A 330 0.77 11.51 19.57
C ILE A 330 0.41 10.89 20.91
N PRO A 331 0.99 11.30 22.06
CA PRO A 331 0.51 10.79 23.35
C PRO A 331 -0.92 11.29 23.61
N LEU A 332 -1.83 10.38 24.02
CA LEU A 332 -3.22 10.76 24.30
C LEU A 332 -3.32 11.74 25.49
N THR A 333 -2.51 11.51 26.51
CA THR A 333 -2.37 12.38 27.68
C THR A 333 -0.90 12.68 27.96
N ASN A 334 -0.61 13.59 28.89
CA ASN A 334 0.76 13.85 29.36
C ASN A 334 1.26 12.84 30.40
N SER A 335 0.61 11.67 30.52
CA SER A 335 1.01 10.66 31.50
C SER A 335 2.32 9.96 31.11
N PRO A 336 3.16 9.55 32.07
CA PRO A 336 4.34 8.74 31.79
C PRO A 336 4.01 7.40 31.13
N ALA A 337 2.82 6.85 31.39
CA ALA A 337 2.37 5.60 30.80
C ALA A 337 2.12 5.75 29.28
N ASP A 338 1.46 6.84 28.87
CA ASP A 338 1.25 7.13 27.44
C ASP A 338 2.57 7.47 26.73
N ALA A 339 3.51 8.11 27.42
CA ALA A 339 4.85 8.35 26.87
C ALA A 339 5.61 7.05 26.57
N GLU A 340 5.56 6.06 27.47
CA GLU A 340 6.13 4.73 27.20
C GLU A 340 5.33 4.00 26.11
N ALA A 341 4.00 4.12 26.08
CA ALA A 341 3.18 3.54 25.00
C ALA A 341 3.54 4.11 23.62
N VAL A 342 3.77 5.43 23.52
CA VAL A 342 4.26 6.09 22.30
C VAL A 342 5.62 5.53 21.89
N GLN A 343 6.56 5.35 22.83
CA GLN A 343 7.86 4.75 22.52
C GLN A 343 7.71 3.32 21.98
N ARG A 344 6.82 2.51 22.59
CA ARG A 344 6.51 1.16 22.09
C ARG A 344 5.89 1.21 20.70
N ALA A 345 5.00 2.16 20.42
CA ALA A 345 4.42 2.31 19.09
C ALA A 345 5.50 2.60 18.03
N TRP A 346 6.45 3.49 18.30
CA TRP A 346 7.60 3.70 17.41
C TRP A 346 8.44 2.42 17.23
N ASP A 347 8.76 1.72 18.33
CA ASP A 347 9.61 0.53 18.31
C ASP A 347 8.98 -0.63 17.52
N PHE A 348 7.66 -0.84 17.65
CA PHE A 348 6.92 -1.91 16.98
C PHE A 348 6.41 -1.53 15.59
N GLN A 349 6.46 -0.25 15.21
CA GLN A 349 6.02 0.20 13.90
C GLN A 349 7.18 0.67 13.03
N GLU A 350 7.46 1.98 12.99
CA GLU A 350 8.41 2.55 12.03
C GLU A 350 9.85 2.09 12.32
N SER A 351 10.29 2.13 13.58
CA SER A 351 11.68 1.81 13.95
C SER A 351 12.03 0.35 13.70
N TRP A 352 11.05 -0.57 13.72
CA TRP A 352 11.26 -1.99 13.43
C TRP A 352 11.95 -2.19 12.06
N PHE A 353 11.50 -1.46 11.05
CA PHE A 353 12.07 -1.54 9.69
C PHE A 353 13.06 -0.42 9.38
N ALA A 354 12.95 0.75 10.03
CA ALA A 354 13.81 1.90 9.75
C ALA A 354 15.17 1.84 10.45
N ASP A 355 15.26 1.37 11.70
CA ASP A 355 16.53 1.29 12.42
C ASP A 355 17.54 0.35 11.73
N PRO A 356 17.14 -0.84 11.25
CA PRO A 356 18.06 -1.71 10.51
C PRO A 356 18.70 -1.00 9.31
N VAL A 357 17.92 -0.28 8.50
CA VAL A 357 18.42 0.29 7.24
C VAL A 357 19.09 1.66 7.40
N PHE A 358 18.79 2.43 8.45
CA PHE A 358 19.35 3.78 8.64
C PHE A 358 20.37 3.93 9.78
N ILE A 359 20.31 3.08 10.82
CA ILE A 359 21.07 3.31 12.05
C ILE A 359 22.27 2.38 12.16
N ASN A 360 22.04 1.06 12.24
CA ASN A 360 23.12 0.13 12.59
C ASN A 360 22.98 -1.30 12.03
N GLY A 361 22.00 -1.58 11.17
CA GLY A 361 21.81 -2.93 10.63
C GLY A 361 21.02 -3.87 11.52
N ASP A 362 20.58 -3.44 12.70
CA ASP A 362 19.88 -4.28 13.67
C ASP A 362 18.54 -3.67 14.08
N TYR A 363 17.68 -4.48 14.68
CA TYR A 363 16.42 -4.03 15.24
C TYR A 363 16.62 -3.05 16.41
N PRO A 364 15.62 -2.20 16.72
CA PRO A 364 15.65 -1.37 17.91
C PRO A 364 15.91 -2.23 19.16
N SER A 365 16.83 -1.79 20.02
CA SER A 365 17.19 -2.54 21.24
C SER A 365 15.97 -2.82 22.14
N ARG A 366 15.02 -1.88 22.21
CA ARG A 366 13.77 -2.03 22.94
C ARG A 366 12.89 -3.12 22.32
N LEU A 367 12.66 -3.09 21.01
CA LEU A 367 11.93 -4.13 20.30
C LEU A 367 12.51 -5.52 20.58
N LYS A 368 13.84 -5.68 20.44
CA LYS A 368 14.53 -6.94 20.76
C LYS A 368 14.25 -7.41 22.19
N SER A 369 14.25 -6.50 23.16
CA SER A 369 13.95 -6.86 24.55
C SER A 369 12.50 -7.34 24.72
N TYR A 370 11.53 -6.67 24.08
CA TYR A 370 10.10 -6.96 24.20
C TYR A 370 9.71 -8.31 23.61
N VAL A 371 10.40 -8.75 22.55
CA VAL A 371 10.10 -10.00 21.81
C VAL A 371 11.29 -10.97 21.76
N SER A 372 12.18 -10.89 22.74
CA SER A 372 13.44 -11.64 22.81
C SER A 372 13.31 -13.16 22.70
N THR A 373 12.13 -13.71 23.01
CA THR A 373 11.87 -15.15 22.97
C THR A 373 11.58 -15.69 21.57
N PHE A 374 11.27 -14.83 20.59
CA PHE A 374 10.88 -15.29 19.25
C PHE A 374 11.30 -14.40 18.08
N LEU A 375 11.88 -13.22 18.31
CA LEU A 375 12.42 -12.39 17.23
C LEU A 375 13.68 -13.06 16.63
N PRO A 376 13.69 -13.40 15.33
CA PRO A 376 14.89 -13.96 14.72
C PRO A 376 16.01 -12.93 14.69
N ALA A 377 17.16 -13.25 15.27
CA ALA A 377 18.31 -12.36 15.34
C ALA A 377 19.08 -12.33 14.02
N PHE A 378 19.59 -11.16 13.63
CA PHE A 378 20.57 -11.04 12.55
C PHE A 378 21.96 -11.46 13.05
N SER A 379 22.70 -12.18 12.21
CA SER A 379 24.15 -12.34 12.32
C SER A 379 24.87 -11.00 12.11
N ASP A 380 26.14 -10.92 12.51
CA ASP A 380 26.91 -9.69 12.33
C ASP A 380 27.14 -9.38 10.84
N GLU A 381 27.26 -10.41 10.00
CA GLU A 381 27.32 -10.29 8.55
C GLU A 381 26.01 -9.72 7.98
N GLU A 382 24.86 -10.21 8.43
CA GLU A 382 23.55 -9.69 7.99
C GLU A 382 23.36 -8.25 8.41
N LYS A 383 23.70 -7.88 9.66
CA LYS A 383 23.65 -6.48 10.11
C LYS A 383 24.50 -5.58 9.25
N ALA A 384 25.74 -5.99 8.97
CA ALA A 384 26.65 -5.24 8.10
C ALA A 384 26.10 -5.09 6.67
N ARG A 385 25.33 -6.08 6.19
CA ARG A 385 24.71 -6.05 4.86
C ARG A 385 23.42 -5.22 4.82
N ILE A 386 22.67 -5.12 5.91
CA ILE A 386 21.43 -4.32 6.00
C ILE A 386 21.73 -2.84 6.27
N ASN A 387 22.76 -2.54 7.05
CA ASN A 387 23.05 -1.17 7.43
C ASN A 387 23.33 -0.27 6.21
N GLY A 388 22.57 0.81 6.07
CA GLY A 388 22.74 1.79 4.99
C GLY A 388 22.17 1.35 3.64
N THR A 389 21.20 0.42 3.60
CA THR A 389 20.55 -0.03 2.36
C THR A 389 19.33 0.80 1.94
N SER A 390 19.19 2.03 2.44
CA SER A 390 18.16 2.97 1.97
C SER A 390 18.77 4.34 1.67
N ASP A 391 18.65 4.77 0.41
CA ASP A 391 19.16 6.06 -0.06
C ASP A 391 18.29 7.24 0.39
N ILE A 392 16.96 7.07 0.39
CA ILE A 392 15.96 8.02 0.85
C ILE A 392 15.06 7.37 1.90
N PHE A 393 14.47 8.19 2.78
CA PHE A 393 13.39 7.71 3.64
C PHE A 393 12.08 7.81 2.87
N ALA A 394 11.62 6.70 2.30
CA ALA A 394 10.34 6.62 1.61
C ALA A 394 9.24 6.22 2.60
N HIS A 395 8.21 7.06 2.75
CA HIS A 395 7.16 6.84 3.74
C HIS A 395 5.76 7.10 3.18
N ASP A 396 4.87 6.16 3.42
CA ASP A 396 3.46 6.20 3.11
C ASP A 396 2.74 6.73 4.36
N ALA A 397 2.42 8.03 4.32
CA ALA A 397 2.13 8.83 5.50
C ALA A 397 0.70 9.36 5.45
N TYR A 398 -0.28 8.50 5.60
CA TYR A 398 -1.68 8.88 5.41
C TYR A 398 -2.27 9.72 6.55
N THR A 399 -1.92 9.39 7.80
CA THR A 399 -2.63 9.89 8.98
C THR A 399 -1.74 9.90 10.23
N SER A 400 -2.32 10.16 11.39
CA SER A 400 -1.68 10.08 12.71
C SER A 400 -2.68 9.57 13.74
N ASP A 401 -2.16 9.13 14.90
CA ASP A 401 -2.95 8.49 15.95
C ASP A 401 -2.55 9.01 17.33
N PHE A 402 -3.53 9.10 18.23
CA PHE A 402 -3.25 9.18 19.65
C PHE A 402 -2.92 7.78 20.18
N ILE A 403 -1.83 7.66 20.90
CA ILE A 403 -1.33 6.43 21.51
C ILE A 403 -1.50 6.52 23.02
N MET A 404 -1.96 5.43 23.62
CA MET A 404 -2.15 5.33 25.07
C MET A 404 -1.71 3.98 25.61
N ALA A 405 -1.40 3.95 26.91
CA ALA A 405 -1.18 2.68 27.60
C ALA A 405 -2.46 1.83 27.65
N PRO A 406 -2.36 0.49 27.69
CA PRO A 406 -3.50 -0.37 27.96
C PRO A 406 -4.16 -0.02 29.30
N ASP A 407 -5.49 -0.14 29.40
CA ASP A 407 -6.22 0.07 30.66
C ASP A 407 -5.73 -0.84 31.79
N THR A 408 -5.25 -2.03 31.43
CA THR A 408 -4.65 -3.01 32.35
C THR A 408 -3.24 -2.62 32.82
N GLY A 409 -2.62 -1.63 32.18
CA GLY A 409 -1.23 -1.24 32.37
C GLY A 409 -0.26 -2.04 31.48
N ILE A 410 0.86 -1.39 31.10
CA ILE A 410 1.88 -1.99 30.22
C ILE A 410 2.47 -3.25 30.86
N GLU A 411 2.80 -3.23 32.15
CA GLU A 411 3.41 -4.37 32.87
C GLU A 411 2.50 -5.61 32.89
N ALA A 412 1.21 -5.42 33.13
CA ALA A 412 0.23 -6.50 33.12
C ALA A 412 0.07 -7.09 31.71
N CYS A 413 0.10 -6.25 30.68
CA CYS A 413 0.09 -6.69 29.29
C CYS A 413 1.35 -7.48 28.92
N THR A 414 2.54 -6.96 29.24
CA THR A 414 3.81 -7.61 28.88
C THR A 414 4.05 -8.92 29.63
N SER A 415 3.44 -9.09 30.80
CA SER A 415 3.54 -10.31 31.61
C SER A 415 2.54 -11.40 31.19
N ASN A 416 1.62 -11.09 30.28
CA ASN A 416 0.58 -12.01 29.82
C ASN A 416 0.64 -12.19 28.30
N ALA A 417 1.30 -13.25 27.84
CA ALA A 417 1.42 -13.57 26.42
C ALA A 417 0.07 -13.81 25.72
N SER A 418 -1.02 -14.06 26.47
CA SER A 418 -2.38 -14.22 25.94
C SER A 418 -3.15 -12.89 25.86
N HIS A 419 -2.60 -11.79 26.38
CA HIS A 419 -3.23 -10.47 26.27
C HIS A 419 -3.38 -10.09 24.78
N PRO A 420 -4.51 -9.50 24.36
CA PRO A 420 -4.77 -9.17 22.95
C PRO A 420 -3.76 -8.17 22.39
N LEU A 421 -3.30 -7.23 23.21
CA LEU A 421 -2.28 -6.25 22.82
C LEU A 421 -0.84 -6.78 22.96
N PHE A 422 -0.61 -7.98 23.49
CA PHE A 422 0.75 -8.53 23.58
C PHE A 422 1.23 -8.95 22.18
N PRO A 423 2.46 -8.58 21.75
CA PRO A 423 3.54 -7.98 22.56
C PRO A 423 3.64 -6.45 22.50
N GLN A 424 2.85 -5.79 21.64
CA GLN A 424 2.92 -4.34 21.41
C GLN A 424 2.61 -3.52 22.66
N CYS A 425 1.56 -3.89 23.40
CA CYS A 425 1.14 -3.31 24.67
C CYS A 425 0.97 -1.79 24.65
N TYR A 426 0.37 -1.26 23.58
CA TYR A 426 -0.20 0.08 23.50
C TYR A 426 -1.57 -0.01 22.81
N ASN A 427 -2.39 1.02 22.93
CA ASN A 427 -3.65 1.17 22.20
C ASN A 427 -3.65 2.49 21.41
N THR A 428 -4.52 2.60 20.42
CA THR A 428 -4.63 3.76 19.54
C THR A 428 -6.05 4.31 19.52
N THR A 429 -6.20 5.62 19.41
CA THR A 429 -7.50 6.25 19.17
C THR A 429 -7.37 7.45 18.23
N LYS A 430 -8.47 7.75 17.54
CA LYS A 430 -8.63 8.93 16.68
C LYS A 430 -9.27 10.10 17.42
N THR A 431 -9.58 9.96 18.70
CA THR A 431 -10.20 11.00 19.52
C THR A 431 -9.26 11.55 20.58
N TYR A 432 -9.39 12.83 20.89
CA TYR A 432 -8.76 13.42 22.06
C TYR A 432 -9.26 12.75 23.34
N ALA A 433 -8.50 12.86 24.43
CA ALA A 433 -8.81 12.23 25.72
C ALA A 433 -10.19 12.59 26.30
N ASN A 434 -10.78 13.71 25.86
CA ASN A 434 -12.13 14.13 26.27
C ASN A 434 -13.26 13.38 25.54
N ASN A 435 -12.93 12.54 24.55
CA ASN A 435 -13.86 11.77 23.71
C ASN A 435 -14.91 12.58 22.93
N TYR A 436 -14.75 13.91 22.85
CA TYR A 436 -15.69 14.78 22.13
C TYR A 436 -15.20 15.17 20.73
N TRP A 437 -13.88 15.20 20.53
CA TRP A 437 -13.29 15.68 19.29
C TRP A 437 -12.38 14.61 18.69
N ALA A 438 -12.47 14.42 17.38
CA ALA A 438 -11.54 13.62 16.61
C ALA A 438 -10.29 14.43 16.26
N ILE A 439 -9.21 13.73 15.89
CA ILE A 439 -7.96 14.32 15.38
C ILE A 439 -8.18 15.11 14.08
N GLY A 440 -9.24 14.80 13.35
CA GLY A 440 -9.68 15.52 12.16
C GLY A 440 -10.92 14.87 11.54
N PRO A 441 -11.39 15.35 10.37
CA PRO A 441 -12.41 14.66 9.59
C PRO A 441 -12.02 13.21 9.28
N ALA A 442 -12.96 12.28 9.45
CA ALA A 442 -12.79 10.88 9.06
C ALA A 442 -12.91 10.72 7.54
N GLY A 443 -12.18 9.74 6.99
CA GLY A 443 -12.39 9.26 5.62
C GLY A 443 -13.65 8.40 5.50
N ASP A 444 -13.74 7.63 4.42
CA ASP A 444 -14.83 6.67 4.23
C ASP A 444 -14.89 5.63 5.36
N PRO A 445 -16.09 5.22 5.83
CA PRO A 445 -16.24 4.18 6.84
C PRO A 445 -15.59 2.83 6.51
N GLY A 446 -15.36 2.51 5.23
CA GLY A 446 -14.58 1.34 4.80
C GLY A 446 -13.08 1.45 5.12
N THR A 447 -12.60 2.66 5.45
CA THR A 447 -11.23 2.96 5.87
C THR A 447 -11.22 3.62 7.25
N PRO A 448 -11.65 2.93 8.32
CA PRO A 448 -11.82 3.53 9.66
C PRO A 448 -10.49 3.98 10.29
N TRP A 449 -9.36 3.54 9.74
CA TRP A 449 -8.02 3.94 10.15
C TRP A 449 -7.62 5.34 9.65
N LEU A 450 -8.33 5.91 8.67
CA LEU A 450 -7.93 7.13 7.96
C LEU A 450 -8.68 8.37 8.47
N TYR A 451 -7.93 9.32 9.02
CA TYR A 451 -8.41 10.65 9.42
C TYR A 451 -7.51 11.73 8.84
N LYS A 452 -8.08 12.89 8.48
CA LYS A 452 -7.31 14.05 8.00
C LYS A 452 -6.57 14.70 9.18
N ALA A 453 -5.38 14.18 9.46
CA ALA A 453 -4.49 14.60 10.55
C ALA A 453 -3.30 15.43 10.03
N THR A 454 -3.53 16.29 9.04
CA THR A 454 -2.52 17.06 8.30
C THR A 454 -1.67 17.97 9.19
N ASP A 455 -2.23 18.45 10.31
CA ASP A 455 -1.52 19.28 11.30
C ASP A 455 -0.27 18.62 11.90
N TRP A 456 -0.22 17.28 11.91
CA TRP A 456 0.87 16.50 12.51
C TRP A 456 1.99 16.17 11.53
N VAL A 457 1.78 16.40 10.23
CA VAL A 457 2.75 16.12 9.16
C VAL A 457 4.09 16.86 9.39
N PRO A 458 4.14 18.15 9.79
CA PRO A 458 5.41 18.82 10.00
C PRO A 458 6.19 18.19 11.16
N ALA A 459 5.52 17.87 12.27
CA ALA A 459 6.15 17.19 13.41
C ALA A 459 6.69 15.81 13.01
N PHE A 460 5.95 15.09 12.16
CA PHE A 460 6.37 13.80 11.67
C PHE A 460 7.62 13.87 10.78
N LEU A 461 7.64 14.81 9.84
CA LEU A 461 8.77 15.06 8.96
C LEU A 461 10.05 15.44 9.75
N HIS A 462 9.90 16.28 10.78
CA HIS A 462 10.99 16.57 11.71
C HIS A 462 11.46 15.33 12.47
N TYR A 463 10.52 14.52 12.98
CA TYR A 463 10.87 13.27 13.66
C TYR A 463 11.66 12.34 12.75
N MET A 464 11.18 12.12 11.51
CA MET A 464 11.89 11.29 10.53
C MET A 464 13.31 11.78 10.26
N GLN A 465 13.47 13.09 10.02
CA GLN A 465 14.79 13.68 9.75
C GLN A 465 15.73 13.58 10.95
N ASN A 466 15.22 13.84 12.16
CA ASN A 466 16.06 13.89 13.36
C ASN A 466 16.46 12.49 13.87
N THR A 467 15.57 11.51 13.72
CA THR A 467 15.78 10.13 14.18
C THR A 467 16.67 9.36 13.21
N TRP A 468 16.29 9.28 11.93
CA TRP A 468 16.97 8.40 10.96
C TRP A 468 17.95 9.13 10.04
N LYS A 469 17.90 10.46 9.98
CA LYS A 469 18.87 11.32 9.26
C LYS A 469 19.16 10.83 7.82
N PRO A 470 18.12 10.60 7.00
CA PRO A 470 18.29 10.04 5.67
C PRO A 470 19.10 11.00 4.78
N ARG A 471 20.23 10.52 4.23
CA ARG A 471 21.15 11.36 3.44
C ARG A 471 20.48 11.89 2.16
N GLY A 472 19.69 11.05 1.50
CA GLY A 472 18.92 11.43 0.32
C GLY A 472 17.72 12.34 0.62
N GLY A 473 17.33 12.49 1.88
CA GLY A 473 16.10 13.18 2.29
C GLY A 473 14.91 12.24 2.45
N ILE A 474 13.74 12.83 2.67
CA ILE A 474 12.47 12.15 2.90
C ILE A 474 11.60 12.27 1.65
N ALA A 475 10.95 11.18 1.26
CA ALA A 475 9.94 11.14 0.23
C ALA A 475 8.63 10.65 0.84
N ILE A 476 7.53 11.39 0.63
CA ILE A 476 6.20 10.91 0.98
C ILE A 476 5.70 10.07 -0.20
N THR A 477 5.92 8.77 -0.13
CA THR A 477 5.71 7.88 -1.28
C THR A 477 4.28 7.40 -1.43
N GLU A 478 3.43 7.65 -0.44
CA GLU A 478 1.97 7.67 -0.56
C GLU A 478 1.38 8.64 0.46
N PHE A 479 0.38 9.39 0.01
CA PHE A 479 -0.59 10.10 0.84
C PHE A 479 -1.86 10.25 0.02
N GLY A 480 -3.01 10.08 0.66
CA GLY A 480 -4.28 9.98 -0.05
C GLY A 480 -5.46 10.06 0.91
N PHE A 481 -6.65 10.28 0.35
CA PHE A 481 -7.86 10.36 1.15
C PHE A 481 -9.05 9.69 0.49
N SER A 482 -9.74 8.84 1.25
CA SER A 482 -11.02 8.27 0.83
C SER A 482 -12.16 9.24 1.12
N GLU A 483 -12.76 9.80 0.07
CA GLU A 483 -13.88 10.74 0.25
C GLU A 483 -15.08 10.00 0.86
N PRO A 484 -15.66 10.48 1.97
CA PRO A 484 -16.72 9.78 2.67
C PRO A 484 -17.94 9.51 1.77
N TYR A 485 -18.35 8.24 1.72
CA TYR A 485 -19.53 7.75 1.01
C TYR A 485 -19.48 7.96 -0.52
N GLU A 486 -18.31 8.19 -1.11
CA GLU A 486 -18.21 8.44 -2.55
C GLU A 486 -18.68 7.24 -3.38
N GLY A 487 -18.41 6.01 -2.94
CA GLY A 487 -18.91 4.79 -3.58
C GLY A 487 -20.44 4.65 -3.60
N LEU A 488 -21.18 5.47 -2.84
CA LEU A 488 -22.64 5.50 -2.83
C LEU A 488 -23.23 6.57 -3.75
N LYS A 489 -22.40 7.46 -4.33
CA LYS A 489 -22.84 8.52 -5.23
C LYS A 489 -23.09 7.94 -6.63
N THR A 490 -24.20 8.34 -7.26
CA THR A 490 -24.55 7.90 -8.63
C THR A 490 -24.36 8.99 -9.68
N GLU A 491 -24.42 10.26 -9.26
CA GLU A 491 -24.28 11.41 -10.16
C GLU A 491 -22.82 11.81 -10.28
N LEU A 492 -22.29 11.81 -11.50
CA LEU A 492 -20.90 12.17 -11.78
C LEU A 492 -20.53 13.54 -11.20
N VAL A 493 -21.40 14.54 -11.32
CA VAL A 493 -21.14 15.90 -10.79
C VAL A 493 -20.97 15.89 -9.26
N ALA A 494 -21.65 14.98 -8.55
CA ALA A 494 -21.49 14.83 -7.10
C ALA A 494 -20.21 14.08 -6.73
N ILE A 495 -19.76 13.14 -7.58
CA ILE A 495 -18.49 12.42 -7.40
C ILE A 495 -17.31 13.38 -7.63
N LEU A 496 -17.34 14.15 -8.71
CA LEU A 496 -16.27 15.11 -9.06
C LEU A 496 -16.09 16.25 -8.05
N ILE A 497 -17.02 16.42 -7.10
CA ILE A 497 -16.91 17.35 -5.99
C ILE A 497 -16.56 16.54 -4.73
N ASP A 498 -15.27 16.47 -4.43
CA ASP A 498 -14.64 15.70 -3.35
C ASP A 498 -13.95 16.62 -2.31
N PRO A 499 -14.73 17.45 -1.58
CA PRO A 499 -14.19 18.55 -0.80
C PRO A 499 -13.24 18.12 0.31
N VAL A 500 -13.43 16.94 0.91
CA VAL A 500 -12.56 16.49 2.01
C VAL A 500 -11.21 16.03 1.48
N ARG A 501 -11.18 15.24 0.40
CA ARG A 501 -9.98 14.81 -0.33
C ARG A 501 -9.21 16.01 -0.89
N SER A 502 -9.92 16.92 -1.55
CA SER A 502 -9.34 18.18 -2.05
C SER A 502 -8.71 19.01 -0.93
N ALA A 503 -9.37 19.12 0.23
CA ALA A 503 -8.82 19.82 1.39
C ALA A 503 -7.62 19.08 2.01
N TYR A 504 -7.68 17.75 2.11
CA TYR A 504 -6.59 16.91 2.60
C TYR A 504 -5.32 17.17 1.80
N TYR A 505 -5.36 17.03 0.47
CA TYR A 505 -4.19 17.20 -0.37
C TYR A 505 -3.57 18.61 -0.27
N ARG A 506 -4.42 19.64 -0.26
CA ARG A 506 -3.96 21.03 -0.09
C ARG A 506 -3.25 21.22 1.25
N GLU A 507 -3.91 20.85 2.35
CA GLU A 507 -3.38 21.04 3.70
C GLU A 507 -2.13 20.18 3.94
N TYR A 508 -2.08 18.98 3.37
CA TYR A 508 -0.92 18.10 3.45
C TYR A 508 0.29 18.71 2.74
N LEU A 509 0.12 19.23 1.52
CA LEU A 509 1.19 19.93 0.80
C LEU A 509 1.63 21.21 1.52
N GLU A 510 0.69 21.97 2.11
CA GLU A 510 1.01 23.14 2.93
C GLU A 510 1.84 22.74 4.16
N ALA A 511 1.50 21.62 4.81
CA ALA A 511 2.25 21.08 5.94
C ALA A 511 3.66 20.61 5.57
N ILE A 512 3.84 19.97 4.40
CA ILE A 512 5.17 19.65 3.88
C ILE A 512 5.97 20.92 3.62
N LEU A 513 5.35 21.94 3.04
CA LEU A 513 6.01 23.21 2.75
C LEU A 513 6.45 23.94 4.03
N ILE A 514 5.66 23.86 5.11
CA ILE A 514 6.06 24.32 6.45
C ILE A 514 7.33 23.60 6.89
N ALA A 515 7.38 22.27 6.83
CA ALA A 515 8.56 21.50 7.24
C ALA A 515 9.80 21.83 6.39
N VAL A 516 9.63 21.95 5.06
CA VAL A 516 10.69 22.36 4.14
C VAL A 516 11.22 23.75 4.48
N SER A 517 10.32 24.72 4.76
CA SER A 517 10.72 26.07 5.18
C SER A 517 11.51 26.10 6.49
N GLN A 518 11.36 25.05 7.32
CA GLN A 518 12.06 24.84 8.58
C GLN A 518 13.32 23.96 8.43
N GLY A 519 13.73 23.65 7.20
CA GLY A 519 14.97 22.92 6.92
C GLY A 519 14.82 21.40 6.86
N VAL A 520 13.61 20.85 6.80
CA VAL A 520 13.43 19.43 6.51
C VAL A 520 13.65 19.16 5.02
N LYS A 521 14.55 18.23 4.70
CA LYS A 521 14.85 17.83 3.32
C LYS A 521 13.79 16.85 2.82
N VAL A 522 12.73 17.38 2.22
CA VAL A 522 11.71 16.58 1.52
C VAL A 522 11.96 16.66 0.01
N VAL A 523 12.04 15.51 -0.67
CA VAL A 523 12.43 15.42 -2.09
C VAL A 523 11.27 15.16 -3.05
N GLY A 524 10.12 14.72 -2.54
CA GLY A 524 8.95 14.53 -3.36
C GLY A 524 7.78 13.89 -2.65
N THR A 525 6.65 13.87 -3.35
CA THR A 525 5.37 13.31 -2.89
C THR A 525 4.66 12.54 -3.98
N LEU A 526 4.04 11.40 -3.66
CA LEU A 526 3.16 10.65 -4.55
C LEU A 526 1.75 10.57 -3.99
N ALA A 527 0.77 11.08 -4.72
CA ALA A 527 -0.64 10.94 -4.34
C ALA A 527 -1.11 9.49 -4.57
N TRP A 528 -1.67 8.88 -3.54
CA TRP A 528 -2.43 7.63 -3.66
C TRP A 528 -3.93 7.96 -3.79
N SER A 529 -4.53 7.82 -4.97
CA SER A 529 -3.98 7.28 -6.22
C SER A 529 -4.47 8.11 -7.40
N ILE A 530 -3.95 7.86 -8.60
CA ILE A 530 -4.47 8.56 -9.78
C ILE A 530 -5.93 8.19 -10.08
N TYR A 531 -6.28 6.91 -10.01
CA TYR A 531 -7.63 6.40 -10.26
C TYR A 531 -8.17 5.72 -9.02
N ASP A 532 -9.49 5.73 -8.87
CA ASP A 532 -10.17 4.75 -8.02
C ASP A 532 -9.78 3.36 -8.48
N ASN A 533 -9.45 2.47 -7.55
CA ASN A 533 -8.86 1.16 -7.86
C ASN A 533 -9.38 0.06 -6.91
N PHE A 534 -8.84 -1.16 -7.04
CA PHE A 534 -9.15 -2.27 -6.14
C PHE A 534 -8.40 -2.12 -4.80
N GLU A 535 -9.08 -1.64 -3.76
CA GLU A 535 -8.51 -1.36 -2.44
C GLU A 535 -8.58 -2.59 -1.53
N TRP A 536 -7.86 -3.65 -1.94
CA TRP A 536 -7.61 -4.84 -1.14
C TRP A 536 -8.90 -5.47 -0.58
N GLY A 537 -9.01 -5.61 0.74
CA GLY A 537 -10.19 -6.16 1.41
C GLY A 537 -11.46 -5.32 1.23
N GLN A 538 -11.35 -4.04 0.81
CA GLN A 538 -12.52 -3.20 0.51
C GLN A 538 -13.01 -3.35 -0.93
N GLY A 539 -12.29 -4.07 -1.81
CA GLY A 539 -12.64 -4.19 -3.22
C GLY A 539 -12.73 -2.80 -3.86
N TYR A 540 -13.78 -2.55 -4.64
CA TYR A 540 -14.00 -1.22 -5.23
C TYR A 540 -14.91 -0.30 -4.39
N SER A 541 -15.24 -0.66 -3.15
CA SER A 541 -16.25 0.10 -2.37
C SER A 541 -15.75 1.47 -1.90
N VAL A 542 -14.46 1.59 -1.60
CA VAL A 542 -13.80 2.84 -1.20
C VAL A 542 -13.06 3.46 -2.38
N LYS A 543 -12.91 4.78 -2.36
CA LYS A 543 -12.44 5.58 -3.51
C LYS A 543 -11.26 6.47 -3.10
N PHE A 544 -10.06 6.19 -3.60
CA PHE A 544 -8.84 6.98 -3.33
C PHE A 544 -8.41 7.85 -4.50
N GLY A 545 -9.02 7.66 -5.67
CA GLY A 545 -8.60 8.30 -6.91
C GLY A 545 -8.74 9.81 -6.87
N ILE A 546 -7.77 10.50 -7.47
CA ILE A 546 -7.94 11.87 -7.95
C ILE A 546 -8.59 11.91 -9.34
N GLN A 547 -9.01 10.78 -9.87
CA GLN A 547 -9.81 10.65 -11.08
C GLN A 547 -10.79 9.49 -10.91
N VAL A 548 -11.98 9.67 -11.50
CA VAL A 548 -13.05 8.69 -11.41
C VAL A 548 -12.94 7.72 -12.59
N GLY A 549 -12.75 6.43 -12.29
CA GLY A 549 -12.85 5.35 -13.25
C GLY A 549 -14.31 4.92 -13.44
N PHE A 550 -14.99 5.41 -14.48
CA PHE A 550 -16.19 4.74 -14.98
C PHE A 550 -15.77 3.84 -16.15
N LEU A 551 -16.22 2.59 -16.13
CA LEU A 551 -16.15 1.60 -17.23
C LEU A 551 -16.46 2.26 -18.59
N GLY A 552 -15.44 2.84 -19.23
CA GLY A 552 -15.49 3.42 -20.58
C GLY A 552 -15.49 4.95 -20.74
N VAL A 553 -15.60 5.78 -19.69
CA VAL A 553 -15.46 7.26 -19.82
C VAL A 553 -14.94 7.89 -18.52
N LEU A 554 -13.69 8.37 -18.50
CA LEU A 554 -13.07 9.00 -17.32
C LEU A 554 -13.13 10.54 -17.35
N PHE A 555 -13.51 11.14 -16.21
CA PHE A 555 -13.49 12.59 -15.97
C PHE A 555 -12.44 12.98 -14.91
N PHE A 556 -11.89 14.18 -15.03
CA PHE A 556 -10.72 14.69 -14.29
C PHE A 556 -11.08 15.37 -12.96
N ILE A 557 -10.24 15.22 -11.93
CA ILE A 557 -10.18 16.08 -10.73
C ILE A 557 -8.72 16.55 -10.58
N PHE A 558 -8.47 17.85 -10.40
CA PHE A 558 -7.14 18.44 -10.60
C PHE A 558 -6.49 19.06 -9.35
N PHE A 559 -5.16 18.92 -9.30
CA PHE A 559 -4.20 19.58 -8.42
C PHE A 559 -3.73 20.96 -8.93
N LEU A 560 -3.38 21.84 -7.99
CA LEU A 560 -2.97 23.23 -8.21
C LEU A 560 -1.67 23.37 -9.04
N LYS A 561 -1.76 24.08 -10.18
CA LYS A 561 -0.60 24.54 -10.96
C LYS A 561 0.13 25.68 -10.22
N PRO A 562 1.47 25.73 -10.17
CA PRO A 562 2.19 26.88 -9.61
C PRO A 562 2.05 28.09 -10.55
N PHE A 563 1.45 29.17 -10.05
CA PHE A 563 1.28 30.44 -10.77
C PHE A 563 2.65 31.05 -11.13
N HIS A 564 2.93 31.18 -12.44
CA HIS A 564 4.00 32.02 -12.99
C HIS A 564 3.46 32.81 -14.18
N THR A 565 2.85 33.98 -13.90
CA THR A 565 2.85 35.15 -14.79
C THR A 565 2.27 36.37 -14.06
N PRO A 566 2.90 37.55 -14.10
CA PRO A 566 2.31 38.79 -13.60
C PRO A 566 1.34 39.35 -14.65
N LEU A 567 0.08 39.55 -14.29
CA LEU A 567 -0.90 40.23 -15.15
C LEU A 567 -0.64 41.74 -15.13
N SER A 568 -0.17 42.29 -16.24
CA SER A 568 -0.29 43.72 -16.53
C SER A 568 -1.72 44.02 -17.00
N MET A 569 -2.47 44.80 -16.22
CA MET A 569 -3.80 45.31 -16.63
C MET A 569 -3.64 46.30 -17.79
N VAL A 570 -4.30 46.02 -18.90
CA VAL A 570 -4.62 46.99 -19.94
C VAL A 570 -6.06 47.43 -19.67
N PHE A 571 -6.26 48.71 -19.33
CA PHE A 571 -7.59 49.33 -19.30
C PHE A 571 -8.01 49.60 -20.74
N ALA A 572 -9.22 49.16 -21.11
CA ALA A 572 -9.93 49.63 -22.29
C ALA A 572 -11.27 50.21 -21.83
N ASP A 573 -11.49 51.46 -22.25
CA ASP A 573 -12.68 52.28 -22.04
C ASP A 573 -13.98 51.57 -22.43
N GLU A 574 -15.02 51.73 -21.60
CA GLU A 574 -16.41 51.64 -22.03
C GLU A 574 -17.08 53.01 -21.85
N GLU A 575 -17.20 53.70 -22.97
CA GLU A 575 -18.19 54.74 -23.22
C GLU A 575 -19.34 54.11 -24.01
N LEU A 576 -20.59 54.55 -23.75
CA LEU A 576 -21.87 54.22 -24.42
C LEU A 576 -22.53 52.88 -24.00
N VAL A 577 -23.78 52.82 -23.51
CA VAL A 577 -25.01 53.57 -23.84
C VAL A 577 -25.99 53.58 -22.64
N ARG A 578 -26.45 54.80 -22.31
CA ARG A 578 -27.72 55.26 -21.67
C ARG A 578 -28.40 54.46 -20.56
#